data_AF-A0A1D2S7Y3-F1
#
_entry.id   AF-A0A1D2S7Y3-F1
#
_cell.length_a   1.000
_cell.length_b   1.000
_cell.length_c   1.000
_cell.angle_alpha   90.00
_cell.angle_beta   90.00
_cell.angle_gamma   90.00
#
_symmetry.space_group_name_H-M   'P 1'
#
loop_
_entity.id
_entity.type
_entity.pdbx_description
1 polymer ?
#
loop_
_entity_poly.entity_id
_entity_poly.type
_entity_poly.pdbx_seq_one_letter_code
_entity_poly.pdbx_strand_id
1 'polypeptide(L)'
;MFQRKEEEGSFFVLVFGVALGVYIGGLAAVYTYEAVMQWRIERAAQQVLSEARDADRRAAQARERAAQQAQQRSDAQAAALQAERERKQRKEQAWMRYFTPSPDCQRDATVACANAYAAARKRFEAEYVDR
;
A
#
# COMPACT_ATOMS: atom_id res chain seq x y z
N MET A 1 19.92 -70.14 63.22
CA MET A 1 19.35 -69.91 61.88
C MET A 1 18.39 -68.72 61.93
N PHE A 2 18.88 -67.48 62.05
CA PHE A 2 18.05 -66.25 61.95
C PHE A 2 18.96 -65.05 61.63
N GLN A 3 19.39 -64.88 60.38
CA GLN A 3 20.07 -63.66 59.92
C GLN A 3 19.74 -63.26 58.47
N ARG A 4 18.63 -63.77 57.90
CA ARG A 4 18.24 -63.45 56.50
C ARG A 4 17.24 -62.30 56.34
N LYS A 5 16.70 -61.73 57.42
CA LYS A 5 15.63 -60.71 57.34
C LYS A 5 16.12 -59.27 57.30
N GLU A 6 17.37 -58.98 57.68
CA GLU A 6 17.88 -57.58 57.70
C GLU A 6 18.37 -57.08 56.33
N GLU A 7 18.93 -57.94 55.48
CA GLU A 7 19.45 -57.52 54.17
C GLU A 7 18.33 -57.18 53.16
N GLU A 8 17.20 -57.89 53.22
CA GLU A 8 16.05 -57.62 52.34
C GLU A 8 15.42 -56.25 52.64
N GLY A 9 15.27 -55.90 53.92
CA GLY A 9 14.71 -54.61 54.34
C GLY A 9 15.54 -53.41 53.90
N SER A 10 16.88 -53.52 53.95
CA SER A 10 17.78 -52.44 53.50
C SER A 10 17.70 -52.21 51.99
N PHE A 11 17.64 -53.28 51.20
CA PHE A 11 17.51 -53.21 49.75
C PHE A 11 16.19 -52.57 49.31
N PHE A 12 15.06 -53.00 49.88
CA PHE A 12 13.75 -52.42 49.53
C PHE A 12 13.65 -50.94 49.92
N VAL A 13 14.16 -50.54 51.09
CA VAL A 13 14.17 -49.13 51.51
C VAL A 13 14.99 -48.28 50.54
N LEU A 14 16.14 -48.78 50.08
CA LEU A 14 17.00 -48.07 49.14
C LEU A 14 16.34 -47.93 47.75
N VAL A 15 15.75 -49.00 47.23
CA VAL A 15 15.01 -48.97 45.95
C VAL A 15 13.80 -48.04 46.04
N PHE A 16 13.05 -48.09 47.14
CA PHE A 16 11.89 -47.21 47.34
C PHE A 16 12.31 -45.75 47.44
N GLY A 17 13.42 -45.45 48.15
CA GLY A 17 13.97 -44.10 48.25
C GLY A 17 14.39 -43.53 46.90
N VAL A 18 15.07 -44.34 46.07
CA VAL A 18 15.47 -43.94 44.71
C VAL A 18 14.24 -43.73 43.82
N ALA A 19 13.27 -44.65 43.85
CA ALA A 19 12.04 -44.53 43.07
C ALA A 19 11.24 -43.27 43.44
N LEU A 20 11.16 -42.95 44.73
CA LEU A 20 10.48 -41.76 45.22
C LEU A 20 11.21 -40.47 44.79
N GLY A 21 12.54 -40.48 44.82
CA GLY A 21 13.36 -39.36 44.33
C GLY A 21 13.18 -39.10 42.84
N VAL A 22 13.16 -40.16 42.02
CA VAL A 22 12.92 -40.05 40.57
C VAL A 22 11.49 -39.60 40.28
N TYR A 23 10.51 -40.10 41.01
CA TYR A 23 9.11 -39.71 40.86
C TYR A 23 8.89 -38.22 41.18
N ILE A 24 9.43 -37.74 42.30
CA ILE A 24 9.33 -36.33 42.70
C ILE A 24 10.10 -35.43 41.73
N GLY A 25 11.30 -35.83 41.31
CA GLY A 25 12.11 -35.09 40.33
C GLY A 25 11.43 -34.98 38.96
N GLY A 26 10.82 -36.07 38.49
CA GLY A 26 10.06 -36.10 37.24
C GLY A 26 8.84 -35.17 37.27
N LEU A 27 8.06 -35.19 38.36
CA LEU A 27 6.93 -34.28 38.54
C LEU A 27 7.36 -32.81 38.60
N ALA A 28 8.44 -32.49 39.31
CA ALA A 28 8.97 -31.13 39.38
C ALA A 28 9.42 -30.61 38.00
N ALA A 29 10.02 -31.48 37.18
CA ALA A 29 10.44 -31.12 35.83
C ALA A 29 9.25 -30.78 34.92
N VAL A 30 8.15 -31.55 35.00
CA VAL A 30 6.93 -31.28 34.20
C VAL A 30 6.26 -29.97 34.61
N TYR A 31 6.10 -29.73 35.91
CA TYR A 31 5.47 -28.50 36.41
C TYR A 31 6.27 -27.24 36.09
N THR A 32 7.61 -27.30 36.19
CA THR A 32 8.46 -26.16 35.85
C THR A 32 8.54 -25.90 34.35
N TYR A 33 8.39 -26.93 33.53
CA TYR A 33 8.37 -26.80 32.06
C TYR A 33 7.18 -25.96 31.56
N GLU A 34 5.98 -26.17 32.11
CA GLU A 34 4.80 -25.40 31.71
C GLU A 34 4.93 -23.91 32.08
N ALA A 35 5.43 -23.62 33.29
CA ALA A 35 5.62 -22.25 33.77
C ALA A 35 6.66 -21.47 32.93
N VAL A 36 7.76 -22.13 32.53
CA VAL A 36 8.79 -21.51 31.69
C VAL A 36 8.27 -21.26 30.27
N MET A 37 7.45 -22.16 29.73
CA MET A 37 6.92 -22.01 28.37
C MET A 37 5.88 -20.88 28.26
N GLN A 38 4.99 -20.72 29.24
CA GLN A 38 4.03 -19.61 29.23
C GLN A 38 4.72 -18.25 29.20
N TRP A 39 5.75 -18.06 30.03
CA TRP A 39 6.51 -16.81 30.08
C TRP A 39 7.24 -16.50 28.76
N ARG A 40 7.76 -17.53 28.08
CA ARG A 40 8.40 -17.36 26.76
C ARG A 40 7.38 -17.01 25.68
N ILE A 41 6.20 -17.62 25.71
CA ILE A 41 5.11 -17.35 24.77
C ILE A 41 4.61 -15.93 24.93
N GLU A 42 4.41 -15.44 26.16
CA GLU A 42 3.99 -14.05 26.41
C GLU A 42 5.00 -13.04 25.85
N ARG A 43 6.30 -13.28 26.06
CA ARG A 43 7.35 -12.40 25.50
C ARG A 43 7.38 -12.42 23.98
N ALA A 44 7.30 -13.61 23.38
CA ALA A 44 7.27 -13.75 21.92
C ALA A 44 6.00 -13.09 21.33
N ALA A 45 4.85 -13.27 21.98
CA ALA A 45 3.60 -12.66 21.58
C ALA A 45 3.66 -11.12 21.64
N GLN A 46 4.25 -10.55 22.69
CA GLN A 46 4.42 -9.09 22.78
C GLN A 46 5.32 -8.54 21.68
N GLN A 47 6.42 -9.23 21.36
CA GLN A 47 7.31 -8.82 20.26
C GLN A 47 6.58 -8.85 18.93
N VAL A 48 5.92 -9.97 18.60
CA VAL A 48 5.16 -10.13 17.36
C VAL A 48 4.04 -9.10 17.26
N LEU A 49 3.33 -8.82 18.35
CA LEU A 49 2.25 -7.83 18.37
C LEU A 49 2.78 -6.41 18.14
N SER A 50 3.96 -6.08 18.67
CA SER A 50 4.60 -4.79 18.47
C SER A 50 5.07 -4.61 17.02
N GLU A 51 5.70 -5.63 16.44
CA GLU A 51 6.12 -5.64 15.04
C GLU A 51 4.93 -5.57 14.09
N ALA A 52 3.85 -6.30 14.39
CA ALA A 52 2.61 -6.25 13.61
C ALA A 52 1.99 -4.85 13.64
N ARG A 53 1.95 -4.18 14.80
CA ARG A 53 1.46 -2.80 14.93
C ARG A 53 2.34 -1.81 14.15
N ASP A 54 3.65 -1.97 14.18
CA ASP A 54 4.56 -1.09 13.45
C ASP A 54 4.48 -1.33 11.94
N ALA A 55 4.34 -2.59 11.51
CA ALA A 55 4.09 -2.93 10.11
C ALA A 55 2.78 -2.32 9.61
N ASP A 56 1.70 -2.42 10.40
CA ASP A 56 0.40 -1.84 10.06
C ASP A 56 0.45 -0.30 9.99
N ARG A 57 1.13 0.35 10.94
CA ARG A 57 1.38 1.80 10.90
C ARG A 57 2.15 2.24 9.66
N ARG A 58 3.20 1.50 9.29
CA ARG A 58 3.97 1.79 8.06
C ARG A 58 3.13 1.59 6.81
N ALA A 59 2.32 0.53 6.77
CA ALA A 59 1.41 0.27 5.66
C ALA A 59 0.33 1.37 5.53
N ALA A 60 -0.25 1.82 6.65
CA ALA A 60 -1.21 2.92 6.67
C ALA A 60 -0.58 4.22 6.16
N GLN A 61 0.60 4.60 6.67
CA GLN A 61 1.34 5.78 6.19
C GLN A 61 1.71 5.69 4.70
N ALA A 62 2.09 4.51 4.22
CA ALA A 62 2.39 4.30 2.81
C ALA A 62 1.13 4.48 1.93
N ARG A 63 -0.02 3.98 2.38
CA ARG A 63 -1.31 4.18 1.68
C ARG A 63 -1.71 5.65 1.64
N GLU A 64 -1.58 6.38 2.75
CA GLU A 64 -1.87 7.81 2.79
C GLU A 64 -0.98 8.61 1.84
N ARG A 65 0.33 8.35 1.85
CA ARG A 65 1.27 9.01 0.92
C ARG A 65 0.96 8.67 -0.54
N ALA A 66 0.63 7.42 -0.84
CA ALA A 66 0.23 7.01 -2.18
C ALA A 66 -1.06 7.71 -2.64
N ALA A 67 -2.05 7.82 -1.74
CA ALA A 67 -3.30 8.53 -2.01
C ALA A 67 -3.05 10.03 -2.25
N GLN A 68 -2.23 10.69 -1.43
CA GLN A 68 -1.86 12.09 -1.61
C GLN A 68 -1.13 12.32 -2.93
N GLN A 69 -0.17 11.45 -3.30
CA GLN A 69 0.52 11.56 -4.59
C GLN A 69 -0.42 11.34 -5.77
N ALA A 70 -1.34 10.38 -5.67
CA ALA A 70 -2.35 10.14 -6.70
C ALA A 70 -3.26 11.37 -6.88
N GLN A 71 -3.69 11.98 -5.76
CA GLN A 71 -4.48 13.20 -5.78
C GLN A 71 -3.74 14.37 -6.44
N GLN A 72 -2.49 14.62 -6.03
CA GLN A 72 -1.66 15.69 -6.63
C GLN A 72 -1.47 15.49 -8.14
N ARG A 73 -1.28 14.25 -8.59
CA ARG A 73 -1.18 13.94 -10.03
C ARG A 73 -2.49 14.19 -10.75
N SER A 74 -3.62 13.78 -10.16
CA SER A 74 -4.95 14.03 -10.72
C SER A 74 -5.23 15.53 -10.85
N ASP A 75 -4.94 16.31 -9.80
CA ASP A 75 -5.16 17.76 -9.78
C ASP A 75 -4.26 18.47 -10.80
N ALA A 76 -2.99 18.07 -10.91
CA ALA A 76 -2.08 18.60 -11.92
C ALA A 76 -2.55 18.29 -13.35
N GLN A 77 -3.06 17.08 -13.60
CA GLN A 77 -3.64 16.71 -14.90
C GLN A 77 -4.90 17.51 -15.20
N ALA A 78 -5.78 17.68 -14.22
CA ALA A 78 -7.00 18.48 -14.37
C ALA A 78 -6.65 19.94 -14.70
N ALA A 79 -5.69 20.54 -13.99
CA ALA A 79 -5.22 21.89 -14.28
C ALA A 79 -4.60 22.02 -15.68
N ALA A 80 -3.79 21.05 -16.12
CA ALA A 80 -3.22 21.02 -17.46
C ALA A 80 -4.30 20.92 -18.55
N LEU A 81 -5.31 20.06 -18.35
CA LEU A 81 -6.44 19.94 -19.27
C LEU A 81 -7.25 21.22 -19.37
N GLN A 82 -7.48 21.93 -18.26
CA GLN A 82 -8.17 23.22 -18.27
C GLN A 82 -7.34 24.28 -19.01
N ALA A 83 -6.03 24.35 -18.74
CA ALA A 83 -5.14 25.28 -19.44
C ALA A 83 -5.11 25.01 -20.96
N GLU A 84 -5.12 23.74 -21.39
CA GLU A 84 -5.25 23.41 -22.82
C GLU A 84 -6.59 23.85 -23.41
N ARG A 85 -7.70 23.65 -22.68
CA ARG A 85 -9.03 24.07 -23.14
C ARG A 85 -9.07 25.58 -23.31
N GLU A 86 -8.55 26.34 -22.35
CA GLU A 86 -8.46 27.79 -22.43
C GLU A 86 -7.61 28.24 -23.62
N ARG A 87 -6.44 27.62 -23.84
CA ARG A 87 -5.60 27.91 -25.02
C ARG A 87 -6.34 27.65 -26.34
N LYS A 88 -7.05 26.52 -26.44
CA LYS A 88 -7.86 26.18 -27.62
C LYS A 88 -8.99 27.18 -27.82
N GLN A 89 -9.67 27.58 -26.74
CA GLN A 89 -10.73 28.59 -26.79
C GLN A 89 -10.19 29.96 -27.25
N ARG A 90 -9.05 30.41 -26.71
CA ARG A 90 -8.40 31.66 -27.15
C ARG A 90 -8.02 31.61 -28.63
N LYS A 91 -7.42 30.49 -29.07
CA LYS A 91 -7.08 30.28 -30.49
C LYS A 91 -8.32 30.32 -31.37
N GLU A 92 -9.41 29.69 -30.97
CA GLU A 92 -10.64 29.65 -31.75
C GLU A 92 -11.33 31.02 -31.79
N GLN A 93 -11.33 31.76 -30.67
CA GLN A 93 -11.82 33.14 -30.65
C GLN A 93 -10.98 34.06 -31.55
N ALA A 94 -9.65 33.90 -31.55
CA ALA A 94 -8.77 34.64 -32.45
C ALA A 94 -9.03 34.26 -33.91
N TRP A 95 -9.29 32.99 -34.20
CA TRP A 95 -9.67 32.52 -35.53
C TRP A 95 -10.97 33.16 -36.01
N MET A 96 -12.02 33.20 -35.18
CA MET A 96 -13.29 33.85 -35.54
C MET A 96 -13.13 35.34 -35.86
N ARG A 97 -12.16 36.02 -35.24
CA ARG A 97 -11.84 37.42 -35.55
C ARG A 97 -11.01 37.57 -36.83
N TYR A 98 -10.14 36.60 -37.13
CA TYR A 98 -9.29 36.61 -38.31
C TYR A 98 -10.05 36.26 -39.58
N PHE A 99 -10.87 35.20 -39.53
CA PHE A 99 -11.58 34.68 -40.69
C PHE A 99 -13.01 35.22 -40.76
N THR A 100 -13.26 36.09 -41.75
CA THR A 100 -14.61 36.50 -42.12
C THR A 100 -14.98 35.83 -43.46
N PRO A 101 -15.95 34.89 -43.49
CA PRO A 101 -16.36 34.25 -44.74
C PRO A 101 -17.03 35.26 -45.67
N SER A 102 -16.78 35.13 -46.97
CA SER A 102 -17.45 35.98 -47.97
C SER A 102 -18.97 35.72 -47.99
N PRO A 103 -19.80 36.69 -48.41
CA PRO A 103 -21.26 36.56 -48.43
C PRO A 103 -21.78 35.37 -49.27
N ASP A 104 -21.03 34.98 -50.30
CA ASP A 104 -21.40 33.84 -51.14
C ASP A 104 -21.13 32.51 -50.43
N CYS A 105 -20.06 32.44 -49.64
CA CYS A 105 -19.76 31.28 -48.80
C CYS A 105 -20.67 31.16 -47.57
N GLN A 106 -21.40 32.22 -47.21
CA GLN A 106 -22.44 32.17 -46.19
C GLN A 106 -23.77 31.64 -46.74
N ARG A 107 -24.02 31.82 -48.05
CA ARG A 107 -25.24 31.37 -48.72
C ARG A 107 -25.16 29.93 -49.18
N ASP A 108 -24.06 29.53 -49.83
CA ASP A 108 -23.85 28.17 -50.33
C ASP A 108 -22.44 27.64 -49.99
N ALA A 109 -22.41 26.46 -49.35
CA ALA A 109 -21.16 25.78 -49.00
C ALA A 109 -20.57 25.05 -50.21
N THR A 110 -19.79 25.77 -51.02
CA THR A 110 -19.11 25.21 -52.19
C THR A 110 -17.68 24.73 -51.88
N VAL A 111 -17.11 23.91 -52.77
CA VAL A 111 -15.71 23.46 -52.69
C VAL A 111 -14.73 24.65 -52.71
N ALA A 112 -15.06 25.72 -53.45
CA ALA A 112 -14.25 26.94 -53.47
C ALA A 112 -14.17 27.62 -52.09
N CYS A 113 -15.29 27.64 -51.36
CA CYS A 113 -15.35 28.16 -50.00
C CYS A 113 -14.55 27.31 -49.01
N ALA A 114 -14.61 25.97 -49.14
CA ALA A 114 -13.78 25.07 -48.34
C ALA A 114 -12.28 25.28 -48.58
N ASN A 115 -11.88 25.47 -49.85
CA ASN A 115 -10.49 25.78 -50.21
C ASN A 115 -10.04 27.13 -49.64
N ALA A 116 -10.89 28.15 -49.70
CA ALA A 116 -10.61 29.47 -49.11
C ALA A 116 -10.47 29.42 -47.58
N TYR A 117 -11.35 28.69 -46.90
CA TYR A 117 -11.25 28.43 -45.47
C TYR A 117 -9.93 27.74 -45.11
N ALA A 118 -9.58 26.66 -45.83
CA ALA A 118 -8.35 25.91 -45.59
C ALA A 118 -7.10 26.76 -45.82
N ALA A 119 -7.09 27.60 -46.87
CA ALA A 119 -5.99 28.53 -47.13
C ALA A 119 -5.85 29.58 -46.01
N ALA A 120 -6.96 30.16 -45.56
CA ALA A 120 -6.96 31.11 -44.44
C ALA A 120 -6.53 30.44 -43.14
N ARG A 121 -6.94 29.19 -42.87
CA ARG A 121 -6.56 28.46 -41.67
C ARG A 121 -5.06 28.18 -41.63
N LYS A 122 -4.46 27.81 -42.77
CA LYS A 122 -3.00 27.64 -42.88
C LYS A 122 -2.23 28.93 -42.58
N ARG A 123 -2.71 30.07 -43.08
CA ARG A 123 -2.08 31.38 -42.82
C ARG A 123 -2.20 31.77 -41.36
N PHE A 124 -3.40 31.64 -40.78
CA PHE A 124 -3.62 31.89 -39.37
C PHE A 124 -2.72 31.02 -38.48
N GLU A 125 -2.59 29.72 -38.77
CA GLU A 125 -1.74 28.85 -37.98
C GLU A 125 -0.25 29.16 -38.11
N ALA A 126 0.19 29.71 -39.24
CA ALA A 126 1.57 30.18 -39.44
C ALA A 126 1.86 31.49 -38.69
N GLU A 127 0.87 32.37 -38.55
CA GLU A 127 1.01 33.70 -37.95
C GLU A 127 0.60 33.73 -36.46
N TYR A 128 -0.19 32.77 -35.99
CA TYR A 128 -0.76 32.79 -34.65
C TYR A 128 0.29 32.49 -33.58
N VAL A 129 0.42 33.42 -32.63
CA VAL A 129 1.23 33.27 -31.42
C VAL A 129 0.31 33.40 -30.21
N ASP A 130 0.27 32.37 -29.37
CA ASP A 130 -0.45 32.37 -28.09
C ASP A 130 0.32 33.27 -27.11
N ARG A 131 -0.09 34.55 -27.02
CA ARG A 131 0.45 35.55 -26.10
C ARG A 131 -0.37 35.63 -24.81
#